data_AF-A0A836X950-F1
#
_entry.id   AF-A0A836X950-F1
#
_cell.length_a   1.000
_cell.length_b   1.000
_cell.length_c   1.000
_cell.angle_alpha   90.00
_cell.angle_beta   90.00
_cell.angle_gamma   90.00
#
_symmetry.space_group_name_H-M   'P 1'
#
loop_
_entity.id
_entity.type
_entity.pdbx_description
1 polymer ?
#
loop_
_entity_poly.entity_id
_entity_poly.type
_entity_poly.pdbx_seq_one_letter_code
_entity_poly.pdbx_strand_id
1 'polypeptide(L)'
;MIPSMLCRTGIDNIDLLPASTSLVSLDRQAGMSKGMGLIIKDALQPNSKHYDYVLIDCPPTLGISMINALAACEKLIIPVQTELKALSGF
;
A
#
# COMPACT_ATOMS: atom_id res chain seq x y z
N MET A 1 8.22 4.52 14.70
CA MET A 1 8.59 3.19 14.14
C MET A 1 8.72 3.23 12.62
N ILE A 2 7.81 3.88 11.87
CA ILE A 2 8.02 4.10 10.41
C ILE A 2 9.30 4.91 10.08
N PRO A 3 9.67 5.99 10.79
CA PRO A 3 10.84 6.79 10.43
C PRO A 3 12.16 6.01 10.35
N SER A 4 12.33 4.98 11.19
CA SER A 4 13.53 4.12 11.19
C SER A 4 13.55 3.08 10.07
N MET A 5 12.45 2.90 9.33
CA MET A 5 12.32 1.96 8.22
C MET A 5 12.33 2.65 6.86
N LEU A 6 12.33 3.98 6.83
CA LEU A 6 12.39 4.76 5.59
C LEU A 6 13.81 4.78 5.03
N CYS A 7 13.90 4.60 3.71
CA CYS A 7 15.12 4.70 2.95
C CYS A 7 15.09 5.96 2.08
N ARG A 8 16.13 6.78 2.16
CA ARG A 8 16.33 7.90 1.22
C ARG A 8 16.57 7.33 -0.18
N THR A 9 15.88 7.86 -1.17
CA THR A 9 16.18 7.53 -2.57
C THR A 9 17.28 8.44 -3.11
N GLY A 10 17.73 8.19 -4.35
CA GLY A 10 18.62 9.11 -5.06
C GLY A 10 17.92 10.35 -5.63
N ILE A 11 16.62 10.52 -5.36
CA ILE A 11 15.80 11.63 -5.85
C ILE A 11 15.37 12.47 -4.65
N ASP A 12 15.58 13.79 -4.75
CA ASP A 12 15.19 14.72 -3.71
C ASP A 12 13.69 14.66 -3.40
N ASN A 13 13.34 14.78 -2.12
CA ASN A 13 11.97 14.75 -1.60
C ASN A 13 11.21 13.43 -1.84
N ILE A 14 11.91 12.35 -2.24
CA ILE A 14 11.34 11.02 -2.36
C ILE A 14 12.04 10.08 -1.39
N ASP A 15 11.26 9.58 -0.44
CA ASP A 15 11.65 8.50 0.46
C ASP A 15 10.87 7.23 0.11
N LEU A 16 11.49 6.08 0.33
CA LEU A 16 10.92 4.77 0.06
C LEU A 16 10.77 3.99 1.36
N LEU A 17 9.58 3.47 1.63
CA LEU A 17 9.37 2.41 2.60
C LEU A 17 9.37 1.08 1.84
N PRO A 18 10.44 0.27 1.90
CA PRO A 18 10.53 -0.94 1.10
C PRO A 18 9.54 -2.01 1.58
N ALA A 19 8.97 -2.75 0.64
CA ALA A 19 8.22 -3.96 0.93
C ALA A 19 9.14 -5.07 1.46
N SER A 20 8.56 -6.05 2.16
CA SER A 20 9.25 -7.25 2.63
C SER A 20 8.48 -8.50 2.19
N THR A 21 9.20 -9.60 1.97
CA THR A 21 8.60 -10.93 1.72
C THR A 21 7.68 -11.38 2.86
N SER A 22 7.88 -10.84 4.06
CA SER A 22 6.98 -11.07 5.21
C SER A 22 5.54 -10.59 4.95
N LEU A 23 5.33 -9.59 4.08
CA LEU A 23 3.99 -9.11 3.72
C LEU A 23 3.17 -10.21 3.01
N VAL A 24 3.81 -11.05 2.20
CA VAL A 24 3.14 -12.19 1.53
C VAL A 24 2.61 -13.20 2.55
N SER A 25 3.35 -13.42 3.63
CA SER A 25 2.92 -14.32 4.71
C SER A 25 1.72 -13.75 5.46
N LEU A 26 1.67 -12.43 5.65
CA LEU A 26 0.53 -11.74 6.25
C LEU A 26 -0.71 -11.86 5.37
N ASP A 27 -0.59 -11.65 4.05
CA ASP A 27 -1.69 -11.83 3.10
C ASP A 27 -2.31 -13.24 3.17
N ARG A 28 -1.48 -14.27 3.33
CA ARG A 28 -1.95 -15.66 3.47
C ARG A 28 -2.64 -15.95 4.80
N GLN A 29 -2.25 -15.26 5.87
CA GLN A 29 -2.72 -15.51 7.24
C GLN A 29 -3.94 -14.67 7.64
N ALA A 30 -4.20 -13.56 6.96
CA ALA A 30 -5.13 -12.52 7.38
C ALA A 30 -6.63 -12.85 7.28
N GLY A 31 -7.01 -14.08 6.97
CA GLY A 31 -8.41 -14.49 6.88
C GLY A 31 -9.19 -14.57 8.21
N MET A 32 -8.62 -14.18 9.36
CA MET A 32 -9.14 -14.65 10.66
C MET A 32 -9.23 -13.63 11.80
N SER A 33 -8.99 -12.32 11.61
CA SER A 33 -9.05 -11.36 12.74
C SER A 33 -9.61 -9.99 12.40
N LYS A 34 -10.46 -9.49 13.32
CA LYS A 34 -11.12 -8.19 13.23
C LYS A 34 -10.08 -7.07 13.31
N GLY A 35 -10.20 -6.04 12.46
CA GLY A 35 -9.29 -4.88 12.44
C GLY A 35 -8.07 -5.02 11.52
N MET A 36 -7.81 -6.20 10.96
CA MET A 36 -6.67 -6.45 10.06
C MET A 36 -6.66 -5.56 8.80
N GLY A 37 -7.80 -5.01 8.38
CA GLY A 37 -7.91 -4.13 7.21
C GLY A 37 -7.56 -2.66 7.45
N LEU A 38 -7.19 -2.26 8.68
CA LEU A 38 -6.89 -0.87 9.04
C LEU A 38 -5.43 -0.64 9.45
N ILE A 39 -4.61 -1.69 9.48
CA ILE A 39 -3.22 -1.66 9.97
C ILE A 39 -2.40 -0.57 9.27
N ILE A 40 -2.44 -0.50 7.94
CA ILE A 40 -1.65 0.51 7.19
C ILE A 40 -2.14 1.92 7.51
N LYS A 41 -3.46 2.12 7.58
CA LYS A 41 -4.07 3.41 7.91
C LYS A 41 -3.60 3.91 9.28
N ASP A 42 -3.70 3.04 10.28
CA ASP A 42 -3.34 3.35 11.66
C ASP A 42 -1.83 3.60 11.79
N ALA A 43 -1.00 2.89 11.03
CA ALA A 43 0.46 3.09 11.01
C ALA A 43 0.87 4.41 10.33
N LEU A 44 0.16 4.84 9.29
CA LEU A 44 0.44 6.08 8.55
C LEU A 44 -0.08 7.32 9.28
N GLN A 45 -1.16 7.23 10.06
CA GLN A 45 -1.82 8.38 10.71
C GLN A 45 -0.83 9.28 11.50
N PRO A 46 0.09 8.77 12.33
CA PRO A 46 1.05 9.60 13.07
C PRO A 46 2.07 10.33 12.18
N ASN A 47 2.31 9.83 10.96
CA ASN A 47 3.32 10.35 10.04
C ASN A 47 2.73 11.23 8.93
N SER A 48 1.39 11.37 8.88
CA SER A 48 0.66 12.15 7.88
C SER A 48 1.11 13.60 7.69
N LYS A 49 1.81 14.19 8.68
CA LYS A 49 2.32 15.57 8.61
C LYS A 49 3.72 15.72 7.98
N HIS A 50 4.41 14.62 7.65
CA HIS A 50 5.77 14.67 7.13
C HIS A 50 5.86 14.64 5.59
N TYR A 51 4.79 14.20 4.94
CA TYR A 51 4.74 14.07 3.49
C TYR A 51 3.44 14.69 2.97
N ASP A 52 3.55 15.49 1.91
CA ASP A 52 2.36 16.03 1.22
C ASP A 52 1.58 14.92 0.50
N TYR A 53 2.29 13.88 0.03
CA TYR A 53 1.72 12.74 -0.69
C TYR A 53 2.37 11.42 -0.27
N VAL A 54 1.55 10.37 -0.19
CA VAL A 54 2.00 8.98 0.01
C VAL A 54 1.42 8.13 -1.11
N LEU A 55 2.30 7.49 -1.88
CA LEU A 55 1.91 6.49 -2.87
C LEU A 55 2.02 5.10 -2.26
N ILE A 56 0.95 4.32 -2.34
CA ILE A 56 0.91 2.94 -1.87
C ILE A 56 0.84 2.03 -3.11
N ASP A 57 1.93 1.36 -3.42
CA ASP A 57 1.97 0.35 -4.49
C ASP A 57 1.49 -0.99 -3.94
N CYS A 58 0.46 -1.56 -4.57
CA CYS A 58 -0.20 -2.78 -4.11
C CYS A 58 -0.07 -3.90 -5.13
N PRO A 59 0.08 -5.15 -4.68
CA PRO A 59 0.03 -6.28 -5.60
C PRO A 59 -1.35 -6.35 -6.29
N PRO A 60 -1.43 -6.93 -7.50
CA PRO A 60 -2.69 -7.03 -8.26
C PRO A 60 -3.71 -7.99 -7.62
N THR A 61 -3.30 -8.77 -6.62
CA THR A 61 -4.14 -9.77 -5.96
C THR A 61 -5.01 -9.12 -4.88
N LEU A 62 -6.30 -9.45 -4.86
CA LEU A 62 -7.24 -9.03 -3.82
C LEU A 62 -6.94 -9.76 -2.50
N GLY A 63 -6.05 -9.19 -1.68
CA GLY A 63 -5.61 -9.68 -0.36
C GLY A 63 -5.73 -8.63 0.74
N ILE A 64 -5.25 -8.94 1.95
CA ILE A 64 -5.30 -8.01 3.08
C ILE A 64 -4.47 -6.75 2.82
N SER A 65 -3.36 -6.87 2.10
CA SER A 65 -2.52 -5.74 1.71
C SER A 65 -3.30 -4.74 0.85
N MET A 66 -4.07 -5.25 -0.13
CA MET A 66 -4.92 -4.41 -0.98
C MET A 66 -6.07 -3.78 -0.18
N ILE A 67 -6.72 -4.53 0.72
CA ILE A 67 -7.76 -4.00 1.61
C ILE A 67 -7.21 -2.88 2.49
N ASN A 68 -6.03 -3.08 3.08
CA ASN A 68 -5.38 -2.06 3.92
C ASN A 68 -5.03 -0.81 3.14
N ALA A 69 -4.49 -0.96 1.94
CA ALA A 69 -4.15 0.18 1.10
C ALA A 69 -5.39 0.97 0.69
N LEU A 70 -6.47 0.29 0.31
CA LEU A 70 -7.76 0.92 0.02
C LEU A 70 -8.32 1.65 1.24
N ALA A 71 -8.19 1.08 2.43
CA ALA A 71 -8.65 1.73 3.67
C ALA A 71 -7.80 2.95 4.07
N ALA A 72 -6.53 2.98 3.68
CA ALA A 72 -5.59 4.05 3.97
C ALA A 72 -5.59 5.18 2.92
N CYS A 73 -5.93 4.89 1.66
CA CYS A 73 -5.85 5.85 0.57
C CYS A 73 -7.02 6.85 0.57
N GLU A 74 -6.72 8.09 0.18
CA GLU A 74 -7.72 9.15 -0.04
C GLU A 74 -8.16 9.22 -1.51
N LYS A 75 -7.29 8.81 -2.42
CA LYS A 75 -7.50 8.76 -3.87
C LYS A 75 -6.96 7.44 -4.40
N LEU A 76 -7.67 6.87 -5.37
CA LEU A 76 -7.30 5.63 -6.04
C LEU A 76 -6.95 5.91 -7.50
N ILE A 77 -5.80 5.40 -7.94
CA ILE A 77 -5.37 5.43 -9.35
C ILE A 77 -5.44 4.00 -9.87
N ILE A 78 -6.21 3.79 -10.94
CA ILE A 78 -6.31 2.50 -11.63
C ILE A 78 -5.70 2.69 -13.03
N PRO A 79 -4.42 2.34 -13.25
CA PRO A 79 -3.82 2.40 -14.57
C PRO A 79 -4.46 1.33 -15.47
N VAL A 80 -4.83 1.69 -16.70
CA VAL A 80 -5.46 0.79 -17.68
C VAL A 80 -4.54 0.67 -18.89
N GLN A 81 -4.21 -0.55 -19.29
CA GLN A 81 -3.49 -0.81 -20.55
C GLN A 81 -4.41 -0.52 -21.74
N THR A 82 -3.89 0.06 -22.82
CA THR A 82 -4.69 0.40 -24.01
C THR A 82 -4.83 -0.80 -24.95
N GLU A 83 -5.27 -1.93 -24.40
CA GLU A 83 -5.52 -3.17 -25.14
C GLU A 83 -6.96 -3.63 -24.93
N LEU A 84 -7.51 -4.34 -25.93
CA LEU A 84 -8.92 -4.75 -25.96
C LEU A 84 -9.33 -5.57 -24.73
N LYS A 85 -8.40 -6.32 -24.11
CA LYS A 85 -8.65 -7.12 -22.90
C LYS A 85 -8.76 -6.27 -21.63
N ALA A 86 -8.11 -5.12 -21.56
CA ALA A 86 -8.09 -4.27 -20.38
C ALA A 86 -9.46 -3.63 -20.08
N LEU A 87 -10.32 -3.48 -21.09
CA LEU A 87 -11.69 -2.98 -20.94
C LEU A 87 -12.64 -4.05 -20.37
N SER A 88 -12.29 -5.33 -20.50
CA SER A 88 -13.14 -6.46 -20.14
C SER A 88 -13.13 -6.76 -18.63
N GLY A 89 -12.17 -6.24 -17.88
CA GLY A 89 -12.04 -6.47 -16.44
C GLY A 89 -11.56 -7.88 -16.05
N PHE A 90 -10.96 -8.63 -16.99
CA PHE A 90 -10.44 -9.99 -16.80
C PHE A 90 -9.02 -10.14 -17.37
#